data_AF-A0A831KSW7-F1
#
_entry.id   AF-A0A831KSW7-F1
#
_cell.length_a   1.000
_cell.length_b   1.000
_cell.length_c   1.000
_cell.angle_alpha   90.00
_cell.angle_beta   90.00
_cell.angle_gamma   90.00
#
_symmetry.space_group_name_H-M   'P 1'
#
loop_
_entity.id
_entity.type
_entity.pdbx_description
1 polymer ?
#
loop_
_entity_poly.entity_id
_entity_poly.type
_entity_poly.pdbx_seq_one_letter_code
_entity_poly.pdbx_strand_id
1 'polypeptide(L)' 'MKNIMVRDEVYEKLQRMKRGKESFSDVILRLIEGKKMRGIEVLERYAGKLADSELERIVMEERKKFGVRDFDI' A
#
# COMPACT_ATOMS: atom_id res chain seq x y z
N MET A 1 -22.16 5.49 16.17
CA MET A 1 -20.86 5.23 16.83
C MET A 1 -20.85 3.82 17.39
N LYS A 2 -19.71 3.13 17.29
CA LYS A 2 -19.46 1.83 17.94
C LYS A 2 -18.10 1.93 18.63
N ASN A 3 -17.94 1.27 19.76
CA ASN A 3 -16.67 1.26 20.49
C ASN A 3 -15.87 0.02 20.10
N ILE A 4 -14.56 0.20 19.92
CA ILE A 4 -13.60 -0.89 19.75
C ILE A 4 -12.51 -0.74 20.79
N MET A 5 -12.02 -1.86 21.32
CA MET A 5 -10.85 -1.88 22.18
C MET A 5 -9.63 -2.14 21.31
N VAL A 6 -8.55 -1.38 21.52
CA VAL A 6 -7.29 -1.52 20.81
C VAL A 6 -6.16 -1.65 21.82
N ARG A 7 -5.03 -2.24 21.41
CA ARG A 7 -3.82 -2.24 22.24
C ARG A 7 -3.30 -0.82 22.44
N ASP A 8 -2.67 -0.56 23.58
CA ASP A 8 -2.10 0.76 23.90
C ASP A 8 -1.11 1.25 22.83
N GLU A 9 -0.26 0.35 22.32
CA GLU A 9 0.67 0.66 21.22
C GLU A 9 -0.03 1.16 19.95
N VAL A 10 -1.25 0.67 19.67
CA VAL A 10 -2.04 1.05 18.49
C VAL A 10 -2.68 2.41 18.74
N TYR A 11 -3.21 2.63 19.95
CA TYR A 11 -3.75 3.91 20.35
C TYR A 11 -2.71 5.03 20.23
N GLU A 12 -1.52 4.82 20.78
CA GLU A 12 -0.40 5.77 20.71
C GLU A 12 0.00 6.10 19.26
N LYS A 13 0.07 5.07 18.40
CA LYS A 13 0.36 5.26 16.97
C LYS A 13 -0.73 6.09 16.29
N LEU A 14 -2.00 5.79 16.54
CA LEU A 14 -3.12 6.54 15.96
C LEU A 14 -3.13 8.00 16.45
N GLN A 15 -2.80 8.23 17.71
CA GLN A 15 -2.72 9.58 18.29
C GLN A 15 -1.64 10.43 17.61
N ARG A 16 -0.46 9.85 17.35
CA ARG A 16 0.63 10.52 16.62
C ARG A 16 0.30 10.80 15.16
N MET A 17 -0.58 9.99 14.56
CA MET A 17 -0.99 10.12 13.15
C MET A 17 -2.12 11.13 12.92
N LYS A 18 -2.77 11.59 13.98
CA LYS A 18 -3.90 12.53 13.94
C LYS A 18 -3.44 13.90 13.46
N ARG A 19 -4.17 14.48 12.51
CA ARG A 19 -3.87 15.80 11.95
C ARG A 19 -4.86 16.83 12.45
N GLY A 20 -4.37 17.85 13.16
CA GLY A 20 -5.19 18.94 13.69
C GLY A 20 -6.34 18.42 14.57
N LYS A 21 -7.59 18.66 14.13
CA LYS A 21 -8.81 18.27 14.84
C LYS A 21 -9.44 16.95 14.36
N GLU A 22 -8.74 16.13 13.56
CA GLU A 22 -9.25 14.83 13.08
C GLU A 22 -9.72 13.93 14.24
N SER A 23 -10.83 13.19 14.05
CA SER A 23 -11.20 12.10 14.97
C SER A 23 -10.37 10.84 14.71
N PHE A 24 -10.35 9.91 15.65
CA PHE A 24 -9.70 8.60 15.42
C PHE A 24 -10.36 7.84 14.25
N SER A 25 -11.67 7.98 14.08
CA SER A 25 -12.38 7.39 12.94
C SER A 25 -11.91 7.97 11.61
N ASP A 26 -11.65 9.28 11.53
CA ASP A 26 -11.13 9.93 10.32
C ASP A 26 -9.73 9.43 9.98
N VAL A 27 -8.86 9.26 11.00
CA VAL A 27 -7.52 8.70 10.82
C VAL A 27 -7.59 7.28 10.26
N ILE A 28 -8.44 6.42 10.83
CA ILE A 28 -8.63 5.04 10.38
C ILE A 28 -9.12 5.02 8.94
N LEU A 29 -10.15 5.82 8.61
CA LEU A 29 -10.71 5.89 7.27
C LEU A 29 -9.66 6.33 6.25
N ARG A 30 -8.91 7.40 6.56
CA ARG A 30 -7.82 7.91 5.71
C ARG A 30 -6.72 6.87 5.49
N LEU A 31 -6.40 6.05 6.48
CA LEU A 31 -5.40 4.99 6.34
C LEU A 31 -5.90 3.84 5.45
N ILE A 32 -7.18 3.49 5.55
CA ILE A 32 -7.82 2.47 4.72
C ILE A 32 -7.88 2.95 3.26
N GLU A 33 -8.38 4.17 3.04
CA GLU A 33 -8.53 4.75 1.71
C GLU A 33 -7.17 5.07 1.08
N GLY A 34 -6.23 5.61 1.84
CA GLY A 34 -4.89 5.93 1.37
C GLY A 34 -4.04 4.71 1.02
N LYS A 35 -4.37 3.51 1.52
CA LYS A 35 -3.78 2.25 1.03
C LYS A 35 -4.38 1.84 -0.32
N LYS A 36 -5.71 1.93 -0.46
CA LYS A 36 -6.41 1.60 -1.71
C LYS A 36 -5.97 2.51 -2.87
N MET A 37 -5.87 3.81 -2.61
CA MET A 37 -5.46 4.80 -3.62
C MET A 37 -4.00 4.61 -4.05
N ARG A 38 -3.08 4.35 -3.13
CA ARG A 38 -1.66 4.12 -3.49
C ARG A 38 -1.46 2.85 -4.32
N GLY A 39 -2.18 1.77 -4.01
CA GLY A 39 -2.12 0.56 -4.82
C GLY A 39 -2.63 0.79 -6.24
N ILE A 40 -3.79 1.44 -6.37
CA ILE A 40 -4.39 1.75 -7.68
C ILE A 40 -3.52 2.75 -8.45
N GLU A 41 -3.04 3.83 -7.83
CA GLU A 41 -2.20 4.83 -8.49
C GLU A 41 -0.87 4.23 -8.97
N VAL A 42 -0.26 3.34 -8.19
CA VAL A 42 0.96 2.63 -8.61
C VAL A 42 0.66 1.69 -9.78
N LEU A 43 -0.44 0.93 -9.73
CA LEU A 43 -0.84 0.07 -10.84
C LEU A 43 -1.14 0.88 -12.10
N GLU A 44 -1.97 1.93 -12.02
CA GLU A 44 -2.25 2.81 -13.16
C GLU A 44 -1.00 3.49 -13.71
N ARG A 45 -0.08 3.91 -12.84
CA ARG A 45 1.13 4.62 -13.28
C ARG A 45 2.17 3.69 -13.87
N TYR A 46 2.27 2.43 -13.46
CA TYR A 46 3.42 1.58 -13.80
C TYR A 46 3.05 0.26 -14.49
N ALA A 47 1.81 -0.23 -14.38
CA ALA A 47 1.41 -1.47 -15.04
C ALA A 47 1.57 -1.34 -16.57
N GLY A 48 2.19 -2.34 -17.19
CA GLY A 48 2.39 -2.40 -18.63
C GLY A 48 3.34 -1.37 -19.23
N LYS A 49 3.91 -0.42 -18.45
CA LYS A 49 4.84 0.59 -19.00
C LYS A 49 6.13 0.03 -19.56
N LEU A 50 6.50 -1.17 -19.12
CA LEU A 50 7.68 -1.89 -19.62
C LEU A 50 7.29 -3.01 -20.59
N ALA A 51 6.01 -3.18 -20.91
CA ALA A 51 5.55 -4.25 -21.79
C ALA A 51 6.32 -4.22 -23.12
N ASP A 52 6.78 -5.38 -23.55
CA ASP A 52 7.53 -5.65 -24.77
C ASP A 52 8.93 -4.99 -24.84
N SER A 53 9.36 -4.31 -23.77
CA SER A 53 10.68 -3.69 -23.70
C SER A 53 11.79 -4.69 -23.39
N GLU A 54 13.02 -4.37 -23.81
CA GLU A 54 14.22 -5.13 -23.41
C GLU A 54 14.38 -5.15 -21.88
N LEU A 55 13.99 -4.06 -21.22
CA LEU A 55 14.08 -3.92 -19.77
C LEU A 55 13.13 -4.88 -19.04
N GLU A 56 11.94 -5.12 -19.57
CA GLU A 56 11.03 -6.15 -19.02
C GLU A 56 11.66 -7.53 -19.08
N ARG A 57 12.28 -7.90 -20.21
CA ARG A 57 12.95 -9.20 -20.34
C ARG A 57 14.06 -9.37 -19.31
N ILE A 58 14.92 -8.37 -19.17
CA ILE A 58 16.03 -8.38 -18.19
C ILE A 58 15.47 -8.54 -16.77
N VAL A 59 14.43 -7.77 -16.41
CA VAL A 59 13.82 -7.84 -15.08
C VAL A 59 13.21 -9.23 -14.81
N MET A 60 12.53 -9.82 -15.79
CA MET A 60 11.92 -11.15 -15.66
C MET A 60 12.97 -12.25 -15.54
N GLU A 61 14.06 -12.18 -16.30
CA GLU A 61 15.18 -13.11 -16.20
C GLU A 61 15.84 -13.07 -14.82
N GLU A 62 16.09 -11.88 -14.28
CA GLU A 62 16.64 -11.71 -12.94
C GLU A 62 15.66 -12.23 -11.87
N ARG A 63 14.37 -11.89 -11.95
CA ARG A 63 13.34 -12.41 -11.01
C ARG A 63 13.31 -13.94 -10.97
N LYS A 64 13.46 -14.59 -12.13
CA LYS A 64 13.54 -16.05 -12.24
C LYS A 64 14.79 -16.62 -11.56
N LYS A 65 15.95 -15.94 -11.67
CA LYS A 65 17.18 -16.32 -10.97
C LYS A 65 17.04 -16.21 -9.45
N PHE A 66 16.31 -15.19 -8.97
CA PHE A 66 16.08 -14.96 -7.54
C PHE A 66 14.91 -15.78 -6.95
N GLY A 67 14.21 -16.60 -7.74
CA GLY A 67 13.14 -17.47 -7.25
C GLY A 67 11.93 -16.72 -6.70
N VAL A 68 11.68 -15.50 -7.19
CA VAL A 68 10.51 -14.71 -6.80
C VAL A 68 9.27 -15.36 -7.43
N ARG A 69 8.24 -15.66 -6.64
CA ARG A 69 6.99 -16.29 -7.13
C ARG A 69 6.30 -15.40 -8.17
N ASP A 70 5.68 -16.03 -9.18
CA ASP A 70 4.96 -15.37 -10.31
C ASP A 70 3.70 -14.56 -9.93
N PHE A 71 3.48 -14.29 -8.65
CA PHE A 71 2.37 -13.44 -8.22
C PHE A 71 2.80 -11.98 -8.34
N ASP A 72 2.51 -11.34 -9.47
CA ASP A 72 2.23 -9.89 -9.59
C ASP A 72 1.93 -9.51 -11.05
N ILE A 73 0.82 -10.03 -11.60
CA ILE A 73 0.04 -9.37 -12.67
C ILE A 73 -1.44 -9.48 -12.31
#